data_AF-A0A4R6PXK4-F1
#
_entry.id   AF-A0A4R6PXK4-F1
#
_cell.length_a   1.000
_cell.length_b   1.000
_cell.length_c   1.000
_cell.angle_alpha   90.00
_cell.angle_beta   90.00
_cell.angle_gamma   90.00
#
_symmetry.space_group_name_H-M   'P 1'
#
loop_
_entity.id
_entity.type
_entity.pdbx_description
1 polymer ?
#
loop_
_entity_poly.entity_id
_entity_poly.type
_entity_poly.pdbx_seq_one_letter_code
_entity_poly.pdbx_strand_id
1 'polypeptide(L)'
;MPIKPIKLNADQNMLLDTAARCFTYWEQLDNMLRNDLHSRGANFPSVLSEMIASCALNLTRELSNSGDAKDSKGNIIEIKATSAKDTDLSSFSPTEEFSNLVFCKYVRKDRCIEIYNLKLSRKDIEKIEVKKGETFEEQATAGRRPRFSIERKIIKPNGLTPDFIAEIETKNRQTKITILK
;
A
#
# COMPACT_ATOMS: atom_id res chain seq x y z
N MET A 1 -14.63 2.10 17.07
CA MET A 1 -15.93 2.24 16.35
C MET A 1 -16.27 0.89 15.73
N PRO A 2 -17.55 0.54 15.50
CA PRO A 2 -17.86 -0.69 14.80
C PRO A 2 -17.35 -0.58 13.37
N ILE A 3 -16.45 -1.49 13.00
CA ILE A 3 -15.91 -1.63 11.64
C ILE A 3 -17.08 -1.95 10.71
N LYS A 4 -17.36 -1.09 9.73
CA LYS A 4 -18.49 -1.26 8.80
C LYS A 4 -18.04 -1.14 7.34
N PRO A 5 -18.70 -1.86 6.41
CA PRO A 5 -18.47 -1.67 4.98
C PRO A 5 -18.72 -0.24 4.54
N ILE A 6 -17.77 0.32 3.79
CA ILE A 6 -17.96 1.63 3.16
C ILE A 6 -18.80 1.48 1.89
N LYS A 7 -19.55 2.54 1.55
CA LYS A 7 -20.32 2.59 0.31
C LYS A 7 -19.41 3.04 -0.83
N LEU A 8 -19.21 2.16 -1.80
CA LEU A 8 -18.49 2.45 -3.04
C LEU A 8 -19.47 2.78 -4.17
N ASN A 9 -19.06 3.63 -5.12
CA ASN A 9 -19.82 3.87 -6.35
C ASN A 9 -19.70 2.70 -7.35
N ALA A 10 -20.47 2.71 -8.44
CA ALA A 10 -20.50 1.61 -9.40
C ALA A 10 -19.11 1.30 -10.00
N ASP A 11 -18.37 2.33 -10.40
CA ASP A 11 -17.04 2.20 -11.01
C ASP A 11 -16.03 1.63 -10.01
N GLN A 12 -16.05 2.11 -8.76
CA GLN A 12 -15.22 1.59 -7.67
C GLN A 12 -15.53 0.12 -7.38
N ASN A 13 -16.80 -0.29 -7.38
CA ASN A 13 -17.17 -1.70 -7.21
C ASN A 13 -16.62 -2.56 -8.36
N MET A 14 -16.77 -2.12 -9.61
CA MET A 14 -16.25 -2.85 -10.77
C MET A 14 -14.71 -2.99 -10.75
N LEU A 15 -14.01 -1.92 -10.36
CA LEU A 15 -12.56 -1.94 -10.16
C LEU A 15 -12.16 -2.89 -9.03
N LEU A 16 -12.90 -2.89 -7.91
CA LEU A 16 -12.62 -3.76 -6.78
C LEU A 16 -12.88 -5.23 -7.10
N ASP A 17 -13.90 -5.55 -7.90
CA ASP A 17 -14.14 -6.90 -8.41
C ASP A 17 -12.99 -7.38 -9.32
N THR A 18 -12.42 -6.47 -10.10
CA THR A 18 -11.22 -6.75 -10.89
C THR A 18 -9.98 -6.94 -10.01
N ALA A 19 -9.80 -6.11 -8.99
CA ALA A 19 -8.77 -6.29 -7.96
C ALA A 19 -8.88 -7.66 -7.29
N ALA A 20 -10.08 -8.09 -6.91
CA ALA A 20 -10.32 -9.37 -6.25
C ALA A 20 -9.89 -10.57 -7.11
N ARG A 21 -10.16 -10.52 -8.42
CA ARG A 21 -9.69 -11.53 -9.39
C ARG A 21 -8.17 -11.52 -9.51
N CYS A 22 -7.56 -10.35 -9.70
CA CYS A 22 -6.10 -10.22 -9.78
C CYS A 22 -5.40 -10.69 -8.50
N PHE A 23 -5.97 -10.34 -7.34
CA PHE A 23 -5.48 -10.80 -6.03
C PHE A 23 -5.48 -12.32 -5.95
N THR A 24 -6.54 -12.97 -6.41
CA THR A 24 -6.65 -14.44 -6.40
C THR A 24 -5.50 -15.09 -7.17
N TYR A 25 -5.23 -14.61 -8.38
CA TYR A 25 -4.13 -15.15 -9.20
C TYR A 25 -2.75 -14.85 -8.60
N TRP A 26 -2.56 -13.62 -8.12
CA TRP A 26 -1.30 -13.24 -7.48
C TRP A 26 -1.04 -14.07 -6.22
N GLU A 27 -2.04 -14.27 -5.38
CA GLU A 27 -1.90 -15.03 -4.15
C GLU A 27 -1.61 -16.51 -4.42
N GLN A 28 -2.28 -17.10 -5.42
CA GLN A 28 -1.97 -18.46 -5.87
C GLN A 28 -0.52 -18.57 -6.33
N LEU A 29 -0.05 -17.62 -7.16
CA LEU A 29 1.35 -17.58 -7.59
C LEU A 29 2.31 -17.41 -6.42
N ASP A 30 2.07 -16.47 -5.50
CA ASP A 30 2.90 -16.24 -4.31
C ASP A 30 3.00 -17.51 -3.45
N ASN A 31 1.89 -18.22 -3.27
CA ASN A 31 1.85 -19.48 -2.52
C ASN A 31 2.63 -20.59 -3.23
N MET A 32 2.46 -20.77 -4.54
CA MET A 32 3.22 -21.77 -5.30
C MET A 32 4.72 -21.48 -5.26
N LEU A 33 5.13 -20.22 -5.45
CA LEU A 33 6.53 -19.81 -5.38
C LEU A 33 7.15 -20.14 -4.02
N ARG A 34 6.43 -19.92 -2.92
CA ARG A 34 6.93 -20.13 -1.56
C ARG A 34 6.91 -21.59 -1.12
N ASN A 35 5.80 -22.28 -1.38
CA ASN A 35 5.52 -23.58 -0.78
C ASN A 35 5.91 -24.74 -1.69
N ASP A 36 5.77 -24.57 -3.00
CA ASP A 36 6.01 -25.66 -3.96
C ASP A 36 7.41 -25.54 -4.58
N LEU A 37 7.85 -24.31 -4.85
CA LEU A 37 9.17 -24.03 -5.42
C LEU A 37 10.22 -23.59 -4.38
N HIS A 38 9.83 -23.49 -3.10
CA HIS A 38 10.71 -23.12 -1.98
C HIS A 38 11.55 -21.85 -2.24
N SER A 39 10.96 -20.89 -2.95
CA SER A 39 11.62 -19.66 -3.37
C SER A 39 11.06 -18.43 -2.65
N ARG A 40 11.63 -17.25 -2.94
CA ARG A 40 10.99 -16.00 -2.53
C ARG A 40 9.67 -15.86 -3.28
N GLY A 41 8.60 -15.60 -2.54
CA GLY A 41 7.31 -15.33 -3.18
C GLY A 41 7.27 -14.00 -3.92
N ALA A 42 6.21 -13.81 -4.68
CA ALA A 42 6.00 -12.62 -5.48
C ALA A 42 5.79 -11.38 -4.60
N ASN A 43 6.36 -10.24 -5.03
CA ASN A 43 6.05 -8.96 -4.42
C ASN A 43 4.56 -8.65 -4.60
N PHE A 44 3.99 -7.93 -3.63
CA PHE A 44 2.60 -7.47 -3.77
C PHE A 44 2.51 -6.47 -4.93
N PRO A 45 1.62 -6.65 -5.92
CA PRO A 45 1.61 -5.82 -7.11
C PRO A 45 1.19 -4.38 -6.77
N SER A 46 1.98 -3.39 -7.18
CA SER A 46 1.72 -1.98 -6.85
C SER A 46 0.34 -1.53 -7.34
N VAL A 47 0.02 -1.85 -8.60
CA VAL A 47 -1.28 -1.53 -9.24
C VAL A 47 -2.47 -2.06 -8.43
N LEU A 48 -2.32 -3.21 -7.78
CA LEU A 48 -3.38 -3.80 -6.97
C LEU A 48 -3.54 -3.03 -5.65
N SER A 49 -2.44 -2.74 -4.95
CA SER A 49 -2.47 -1.92 -3.74
C SER A 49 -2.95 -0.50 -4.00
N GLU A 50 -2.50 0.14 -5.08
CA GLU A 50 -2.92 1.48 -5.50
C GLU A 50 -4.43 1.51 -5.71
N MET A 51 -4.98 0.55 -6.47
CA MET A 51 -6.42 0.49 -6.74
C MET A 51 -7.26 0.29 -5.49
N ILE A 52 -6.84 -0.61 -4.59
CA ILE A 52 -7.57 -0.87 -3.33
C ILE A 52 -7.50 0.36 -2.42
N ALA A 53 -6.32 0.98 -2.28
CA ALA A 53 -6.15 2.20 -1.50
C ALA A 53 -6.97 3.37 -2.08
N SER A 54 -6.98 3.54 -3.40
CA SER A 54 -7.78 4.57 -4.07
C SER A 54 -9.27 4.37 -3.84
N CYS A 55 -9.77 3.13 -3.84
CA CYS A 55 -11.17 2.86 -3.48
C CYS A 55 -11.45 3.20 -2.01
N ALA A 56 -10.56 2.83 -1.08
CA ALA A 56 -10.73 3.10 0.35
C ALA A 56 -10.74 4.60 0.68
N LEU A 57 -9.87 5.36 0.04
CA LEU A 57 -9.63 6.77 0.32
C LEU A 57 -10.34 7.72 -0.65
N ASN A 58 -11.12 7.19 -1.60
CA ASN A 58 -11.77 7.95 -2.67
C ASN A 58 -10.79 8.83 -3.46
N LEU A 59 -9.71 8.21 -3.96
CA LEU A 59 -8.67 8.85 -4.75
C LEU A 59 -8.84 8.54 -6.24
N THR A 60 -8.35 9.44 -7.09
CA THR A 60 -8.23 9.22 -8.53
C THR A 60 -6.81 8.74 -8.83
N ARG A 61 -6.67 7.56 -9.44
CA ARG A 61 -5.35 7.04 -9.82
C ARG A 61 -4.72 7.91 -10.91
N GLU A 62 -3.44 8.18 -10.77
CA GLU A 62 -2.65 8.86 -11.80
C GLU A 62 -1.86 7.83 -12.60
N LEU A 63 -2.08 7.80 -13.91
CA LEU A 63 -1.42 6.86 -14.82
C LEU A 63 -0.27 7.49 -15.59
N SER A 64 -0.15 8.82 -15.51
CA SER A 64 0.60 9.57 -16.53
C SER A 64 1.82 10.31 -16.03
N ASN A 65 1.82 10.99 -14.88
CA ASN A 65 3.03 11.65 -14.35
C ASN A 65 2.80 12.16 -12.90
N SER A 66 3.72 11.80 -11.99
CA SER A 66 3.85 12.20 -10.57
C SER A 66 2.84 11.62 -9.57
N GLY A 67 3.35 10.78 -8.66
CA GLY A 67 2.59 10.07 -7.63
C GLY A 67 1.70 8.95 -8.16
N ASP A 68 1.13 8.19 -7.23
CA ASP A 68 0.29 7.03 -7.53
C ASP A 68 -1.20 7.41 -7.68
N ALA A 69 -1.63 8.49 -7.02
CA ALA A 69 -3.00 8.99 -7.06
C ALA A 69 -3.10 10.48 -6.69
N LYS A 70 -4.30 11.05 -6.86
CA LYS A 70 -4.67 12.38 -6.36
C LYS A 70 -5.95 12.33 -5.55
N ASP A 71 -6.03 13.19 -4.53
CA ASP A 71 -7.30 13.44 -3.84
C ASP A 71 -8.17 14.47 -4.60
N SER A 72 -9.38 14.73 -4.08
CA SER A 72 -10.31 15.69 -4.69
C SER A 72 -9.84 17.15 -4.66
N LYS A 73 -8.78 17.45 -3.90
CA LYS A 73 -8.14 18.78 -3.84
C LYS A 73 -6.93 18.87 -4.78
N GLY A 74 -6.60 17.78 -5.49
CA GLY A 74 -5.44 17.70 -6.36
C GLY A 74 -4.12 17.43 -5.63
N ASN A 75 -4.16 17.08 -4.34
CA ASN A 75 -2.95 16.69 -3.61
C ASN A 75 -2.41 15.37 -4.16
N ILE A 76 -1.10 15.31 -4.38
CA ILE A 76 -0.42 14.11 -4.89
C ILE A 76 -0.24 13.11 -3.76
N ILE A 77 -0.60 11.85 -4.01
CA ILE A 77 -0.56 10.76 -3.06
C ILE A 77 0.48 9.73 -3.50
N GLU A 78 1.39 9.39 -2.60
CA GLU A 78 2.32 8.27 -2.74
C GLU A 78 1.73 7.06 -2.01
N ILE A 79 1.66 5.91 -2.68
CA ILE A 79 1.12 4.66 -2.15
C ILE A 79 2.25 3.62 -2.11
N LYS A 80 2.63 3.20 -0.91
CA LYS A 80 3.57 2.10 -0.72
C LYS A 80 2.87 0.89 -0.18
N ALA A 81 3.28 -0.29 -0.64
CA ALA A 81 2.66 -1.52 -0.20
C ALA A 81 3.67 -2.63 0.06
N THR A 82 3.29 -3.54 0.95
CA THR A 82 4.08 -4.71 1.28
C THR A 82 3.19 -5.92 1.52
N SER A 83 3.71 -7.10 1.21
CA SER A 83 3.23 -8.35 1.79
C SER A 83 4.29 -8.97 2.72
N ALA A 84 5.41 -8.32 3.00
CA ALA A 84 6.40 -8.86 3.92
C ALA A 84 5.83 -8.94 5.35
N LYS A 85 6.09 -10.05 6.05
CA LYS A 85 5.58 -10.28 7.41
C LYS A 85 6.20 -9.31 8.43
N ASP A 86 7.53 -9.21 8.41
CA ASP A 86 8.31 -8.56 9.48
C ASP A 86 9.24 -7.43 8.99
N THR A 87 9.47 -7.34 7.68
CA THR A 87 10.50 -6.45 7.10
C THR A 87 10.01 -5.79 5.82
N ASP A 88 9.11 -4.82 5.94
CA ASP A 88 8.85 -3.92 4.82
C ASP A 88 10.10 -3.09 4.48
N LEU A 89 10.23 -2.75 3.20
CA LEU A 89 11.27 -1.87 2.70
C LEU A 89 10.69 -1.08 1.53
N SER A 90 10.08 0.05 1.85
CA SER A 90 9.51 0.94 0.85
C SER A 90 10.62 1.70 0.16
N SER A 91 10.59 1.72 -1.18
CA SER A 91 11.53 2.47 -2.00
C SER A 91 10.84 3.68 -2.60
N PHE A 92 11.49 4.83 -2.46
CA PHE A 92 11.00 6.10 -2.96
C PHE A 92 11.86 6.59 -4.12
N SER A 93 11.25 7.29 -5.07
CA SER A 93 11.99 8.00 -6.10
C SER A 93 12.75 9.17 -5.47
N PRO A 94 13.99 9.49 -5.93
CA PRO A 94 14.76 10.60 -5.37
C PRO A 94 14.11 11.97 -5.61
N THR A 95 13.34 12.11 -6.69
CA THR A 95 12.80 13.40 -7.15
C THR A 95 11.29 13.52 -7.04
N GLU A 96 10.62 12.51 -6.49
CA GLU A 96 9.17 12.50 -6.42
C GLU A 96 8.66 13.30 -5.23
N GLU A 97 7.76 14.22 -5.54
CA GLU A 97 7.07 15.06 -4.58
C GLU A 97 5.66 14.55 -4.37
N PHE A 98 5.26 14.44 -3.11
CA PHE A 98 3.91 14.05 -2.73
C PHE A 98 3.47 14.80 -1.47
N SER A 99 2.17 15.05 -1.39
CA SER A 99 1.55 15.76 -0.28
C SER A 99 1.09 14.80 0.83
N ASN A 100 0.93 13.52 0.51
CA ASN A 100 0.49 12.51 1.46
C ASN A 100 1.05 11.12 1.13
N LEU A 101 1.39 10.36 2.16
CA LEU A 101 1.86 8.99 2.09
C LEU A 101 0.77 8.04 2.60
N VAL A 102 0.44 7.05 1.77
CA VAL A 102 -0.43 5.93 2.11
C VAL A 102 0.40 4.66 2.16
N PHE A 103 0.16 3.83 3.16
CA PHE A 103 0.81 2.53 3.31
C PHE A 103 -0.21 1.40 3.35
N CYS A 104 0.01 0.36 2.55
CA CYS A 104 -0.81 -0.84 2.50
C CYS A 104 -0.01 -2.07 2.94
N LYS A 105 -0.54 -2.82 3.92
CA LYS A 105 0.08 -4.06 4.39
C LYS A 105 -0.87 -5.23 4.17
N TYR A 106 -0.48 -6.18 3.33
CA TYR A 106 -1.20 -7.44 3.22
C TYR A 106 -0.84 -8.37 4.40
N VAL A 107 -1.83 -8.66 5.24
CA VAL A 107 -1.74 -9.54 6.40
C VAL A 107 -2.23 -10.93 6.02
N ARG A 108 -1.31 -11.81 5.59
CA ARG A 108 -1.64 -13.18 5.11
C ARG A 108 -2.49 -14.00 6.06
N LYS A 109 -2.18 -13.95 7.37
CA LYS A 109 -2.87 -14.75 8.40
C LYS A 109 -4.37 -14.45 8.42
N ASP A 110 -4.70 -13.17 8.35
CA ASP A 110 -6.07 -12.68 8.48
C ASP A 110 -6.70 -12.40 7.11
N ARG A 111 -5.96 -12.66 6.01
CA ARG A 111 -6.35 -12.42 4.62
C ARG A 111 -7.00 -11.04 4.41
N CYS A 112 -6.35 -10.00 4.95
CA CYS A 112 -6.82 -8.63 4.80
C CYS A 112 -5.67 -7.70 4.41
N ILE A 113 -6.01 -6.54 3.85
CA ILE A 113 -5.06 -5.46 3.60
C ILE A 113 -5.38 -4.33 4.56
N GLU A 114 -4.43 -4.03 5.44
CA GLU A 114 -4.46 -2.86 6.31
C GLU A 114 -4.03 -1.64 5.50
N ILE A 115 -4.81 -0.56 5.56
CA ILE A 115 -4.57 0.67 4.82
C ILE A 115 -4.40 1.81 5.81
N TYR A 116 -3.23 2.45 5.77
CA TYR A 116 -2.84 3.55 6.64
C TYR A 116 -2.74 4.83 5.81
N ASN A 117 -3.54 5.83 6.14
CA ASN A 117 -3.44 7.18 5.60
C ASN A 117 -2.57 8.03 6.54
N LEU A 118 -1.26 8.06 6.29
CA LEU A 118 -0.29 8.56 7.26
C LEU A 118 -0.31 10.09 7.41
N LYS A 119 -0.87 10.83 6.44
CA LYS A 119 -0.92 12.29 6.44
C LYS A 119 0.46 12.93 6.52
N LEU A 120 1.45 12.29 5.87
CA LEU A 120 2.84 12.73 5.80
C LEU A 120 3.16 13.12 4.37
N SER A 121 3.67 14.34 4.18
CA SER A 121 4.23 14.80 2.92
C SER A 121 5.66 14.27 2.73
N ARG A 122 6.20 14.50 1.53
CA ARG A 122 7.61 14.21 1.21
C ARG A 122 8.58 14.86 2.21
N LYS A 123 8.30 16.10 2.62
CA LYS A 123 9.09 16.87 3.57
C LYS A 123 9.09 16.28 4.98
N ASP A 124 7.97 15.70 5.40
CA ASP A 124 7.85 15.13 6.75
C ASP A 124 8.75 13.90 6.96
N ILE A 125 9.17 13.24 5.87
CA ILE A 125 10.02 12.04 5.93
C ILE A 125 11.49 12.30 5.56
N GLU A 126 11.87 13.51 5.17
CA GLU A 126 13.23 13.87 4.72
C GLU A 126 14.31 13.57 5.76
N LYS A 127 13.99 13.84 7.03
CA LYS A 127 14.92 13.66 8.16
C LYS A 127 14.97 12.23 8.70
N ILE A 128 14.16 11.32 8.16
CA ILE A 128 14.20 9.92 8.59
C ILE A 128 15.54 9.33 8.17
N GLU A 129 16.31 8.82 9.14
CA GLU A 129 17.50 8.03 8.86
C GLU A 129 17.09 6.72 8.15
N VAL A 130 17.50 6.57 6.89
CA VAL A 130 17.18 5.43 6.02
C VAL A 130 18.31 4.40 6.01
N LYS A 131 19.54 4.83 6.31
CA LYS A 131 20.73 3.99 6.52
C LYS A 131 21.63 4.67 7.53
N LYS A 132 22.50 3.91 8.22
CA LYS A 132 23.41 4.44 9.23
C LYS A 132 24.17 5.67 8.71
N GLY A 133 23.88 6.84 9.29
CA GLY A 133 24.49 8.12 8.94
C GLY A 133 24.00 8.75 7.63
N GLU A 134 22.89 8.27 7.05
CA GLU A 134 22.27 8.84 5.85
C GLU A 134 20.75 8.94 6.04
N THR A 135 20.25 10.17 5.96
CA THR A 135 18.83 10.53 5.93
C THR A 135 18.22 10.29 4.56
N PHE A 136 16.88 10.33 4.51
CA PHE A 136 16.15 10.25 3.25
C PHE A 136 16.62 11.35 2.29
N GLU A 137 16.67 12.61 2.76
CA GLU A 137 17.08 13.77 1.98
C GLU A 137 18.50 13.60 1.40
N GLU A 138 19.46 13.16 2.21
CA GLU A 138 20.84 12.96 1.74
C GLU A 138 20.94 11.89 0.65
N GLN A 139 20.15 10.80 0.76
CA GLN A 139 20.09 9.81 -0.32
C GLN A 139 19.42 10.37 -1.58
N ALA A 140 18.30 11.08 -1.41
CA ALA A 140 17.56 11.68 -2.53
C ALA A 140 18.40 12.70 -3.30
N THR A 141 19.05 13.63 -2.60
CA THR A 141 19.95 14.65 -3.18
C THR A 141 21.14 14.02 -3.90
N ALA A 142 21.63 12.86 -3.43
CA ALA A 142 22.65 12.09 -4.12
C ALA A 142 22.12 11.26 -5.31
N GLY A 143 20.86 11.46 -5.72
CA GLY A 143 20.21 10.73 -6.81
C GLY A 143 19.90 9.26 -6.48
N ARG A 144 20.08 8.83 -5.24
CA ARG A 144 19.80 7.46 -4.79
C ARG A 144 18.34 7.36 -4.35
N ARG A 145 17.72 6.20 -4.60
CA ARG A 145 16.38 5.88 -4.06
C ARG A 145 16.46 5.66 -2.56
N PRO A 146 15.83 6.52 -1.74
CA PRO A 146 15.79 6.30 -0.30
C PRO A 146 14.90 5.10 0.01
N ARG A 147 15.33 4.28 0.98
CA ARG A 147 14.62 3.05 1.34
C ARG A 147 14.55 2.90 2.84
N PHE A 148 13.34 2.76 3.38
CA PHE A 148 13.15 2.48 4.80
C PHE A 148 11.87 1.67 5.04
N SER A 149 11.79 1.11 6.25
CA SER A 149 10.59 0.43 6.74
C SER A 149 9.63 1.46 7.31
N ILE A 150 8.50 1.69 6.63
CA ILE A 150 7.42 2.56 7.12
C ILE A 150 6.85 1.98 8.41
N GLU A 151 6.74 0.65 8.50
CA GLU A 151 6.22 0.01 9.70
C GLU A 151 7.08 0.32 10.94
N ARG A 152 8.41 0.16 10.84
CA ARG A 152 9.33 0.37 11.96
C ARG A 152 9.63 1.84 12.24
N LYS A 153 9.64 2.71 11.22
CA LYS A 153 10.01 4.12 11.38
C LYS A 153 8.82 5.02 11.67
N ILE A 154 7.61 4.63 11.27
CA ILE A 154 6.42 5.48 11.36
C ILE A 154 5.31 4.80 12.15
N ILE A 155 4.82 3.62 11.72
CA ILE A 155 3.59 3.03 12.29
C ILE A 155 3.79 2.57 13.73
N LYS A 156 4.76 1.67 13.97
CA LYS A 156 5.00 1.07 15.30
C LYS A 156 5.38 2.10 16.37
N PRO A 157 6.32 3.03 16.13
CA PRO A 157 6.70 4.03 17.14
C PRO A 157 5.56 4.97 17.53
N ASN A 158 4.64 5.26 16.60
CA ASN A 158 3.51 6.15 16.85
C ASN A 158 2.22 5.40 17.24
N GLY A 159 2.26 4.07 17.38
CA GLY A 159 1.10 3.26 17.73
C GLY A 159 -0.07 3.39 16.76
N LEU A 160 0.19 3.62 15.47
CA LEU A 160 -0.86 3.85 14.48
C LEU A 160 -1.62 2.56 14.20
N THR A 161 -2.94 2.69 14.06
CA THR A 161 -3.85 1.63 13.60
C THR A 161 -4.27 1.93 12.16
N PRO A 162 -4.67 0.91 11.37
CA PRO A 162 -5.16 1.14 10.02
C PRO A 162 -6.42 2.02 10.02
N ASP A 163 -6.51 2.92 9.05
CA ASP A 163 -7.70 3.74 8.80
C ASP A 163 -8.81 2.94 8.11
N PHE A 164 -8.41 1.92 7.32
CA PHE A 164 -9.32 1.01 6.64
C PHE A 164 -8.75 -0.40 6.60
N ILE A 165 -9.65 -1.38 6.52
CA ILE A 165 -9.31 -2.79 6.31
C ILE A 165 -10.02 -3.27 5.06
N ALA A 166 -9.28 -3.78 4.09
CA ALA A 166 -9.86 -4.49 2.95
C ALA A 166 -9.83 -6.00 3.24
N GLU A 167 -10.96 -6.56 3.65
CA GLU A 167 -11.12 -7.99 3.90
C GLU A 167 -11.28 -8.75 2.60
N ILE A 168 -10.64 -9.92 2.51
CA ILE A 168 -10.63 -10.75 1.31
C ILE A 168 -11.28 -12.09 1.62
N GLU A 169 -12.51 -12.25 1.13
CA GLU A 169 -13.26 -13.50 1.26
C GLU A 169 -13.21 -14.29 -0.04
N THR A 170 -13.01 -15.60 0.04
CA THR A 170 -13.16 -16.50 -1.11
C THR A 170 -14.23 -17.54 -0.79
N LYS A 171 -15.31 -17.57 -1.59
CA LYS A 171 -16.40 -18.56 -1.50
C LYS A 171 -16.67 -19.11 -2.89
N ASN A 172 -16.80 -20.43 -3.03
CA ASN A 172 -17.06 -21.10 -4.31
C ASN A 172 -16.09 -20.67 -5.44
N ARG A 173 -14.79 -20.51 -5.12
CA ARG A 173 -13.73 -20.02 -6.03
C ARG A 173 -13.91 -18.58 -6.52
N GLN A 174 -14.85 -17.83 -5.96
CA GLN A 174 -15.03 -16.41 -6.21
C GLN A 174 -14.48 -15.62 -5.03
N THR A 175 -13.54 -14.72 -5.32
CA THR A 175 -12.97 -13.81 -4.32
C THR A 175 -13.70 -12.48 -4.37
N LYS A 176 -13.99 -11.93 -3.20
CA LYS A 176 -14.56 -10.61 -3.00
C LYS A 176 -13.68 -9.83 -2.04
N ILE A 177 -13.48 -8.54 -2.33
CA ILE A 177 -12.85 -7.61 -1.41
C ILE A 177 -13.94 -6.70 -0.84
N THR A 178 -13.97 -6.56 0.48
CA THR A 178 -14.87 -5.62 1.17
C THR A 178 -14.04 -4.63 1.96
N ILE A 179 -14.20 -3.33 1.70
CA ILE A 179 -13.46 -2.28 2.40
C ILE A 179 -14.28 -1.81 3.59
N LEU A 180 -13.63 -1.79 4.76
CA LEU A 180 -14.22 -1.47 6.04
C LEU A 180 -13.55 -0.24 6.67
N LYS A 181 -14.33 0.53 7.42
CA LYS A 181 -13.89 1.68 8.23
C LYS A 181 -14.52 1.64 9.62
#